data_AF-A0A834JRI9-F1
#
_entry.id   AF-A0A834JRI9-F1
#
_cell.length_a   1.000
_cell.length_b   1.000
_cell.length_c   1.000
_cell.angle_alpha   90.00
_cell.angle_beta   90.00
_cell.angle_gamma   90.00
#
_symmetry.space_group_name_H-M   'P 1'
#
loop_
_entity.id
_entity.type
_entity.pdbx_description
1 polymer ?
#
loop_
_entity_poly.entity_id
_entity_poly.type
_entity_poly.pdbx_seq_one_letter_code
_entity_poly.pdbx_strand_id
1 'polypeptide(L)'
;MGHTTLVAYRGWAYKAAAFRAVILGAPASGKGTISLRIIEQFNIIHISSGDKLRLHVKNGTGLCQWFDVQFIVHSVTFVLDTSYSLATSLSTPDLIKLGKEVKKYLDSGSFVPDKTMISLIEKEIEVVGNRNWLLDGFPRTLTQAEMLHRIQPVNLVLNLIVPTSVILNRVKNRWVHLPSGRIYNIGFNDPKVPGKDDVTGEPLSQREDDKPEVVHRRLEEYSAKTKPVIDFYSNLGILKNFRGNTTDKIWPSINECIEQFL
;
A
#
# COMPACT_ATOMS: atom_id res chain seq x y z
N MET A 1 2.49 -8.75 53.74
CA MET A 1 1.99 -10.04 53.21
C MET A 1 0.62 -9.76 52.63
N GLY A 2 0.51 -9.48 51.33
CA GLY A 2 0.17 -10.48 50.29
C GLY A 2 -1.34 -10.74 50.35
N HIS A 3 -2.19 -10.30 49.43
CA HIS A 3 -2.37 -10.68 48.02
C HIS A 3 -3.75 -10.09 47.62
N THR A 4 -4.19 -9.77 46.41
CA THR A 4 -3.66 -9.65 45.05
C THR A 4 -4.79 -8.94 44.28
N THR A 5 -4.53 -7.77 43.71
CA THR A 5 -5.46 -7.10 42.78
C THR A 5 -5.36 -7.79 41.43
N LEU A 6 -6.25 -8.76 41.16
CA LEU A 6 -6.31 -9.47 39.88
C LEU A 6 -7.09 -8.64 38.84
N VAL A 7 -6.32 -7.86 38.07
CA VAL A 7 -6.39 -7.67 36.61
C VAL A 7 -7.79 -7.59 35.99
N ALA A 8 -8.35 -6.38 35.95
CA ALA A 8 -9.31 -5.96 34.94
C ALA A 8 -8.59 -5.17 33.83
N TYR A 9 -7.88 -5.87 32.94
CA TYR A 9 -7.28 -5.29 31.72
C TYR A 9 -7.70 -6.09 30.48
N ARG A 10 -8.99 -6.34 30.34
CA ARG A 10 -9.58 -6.83 29.09
C ARG A 10 -10.89 -6.09 28.86
N GLY A 11 -10.89 -5.15 27.91
CA GLY A 11 -12.16 -4.80 27.26
C GLY A 11 -12.39 -3.35 26.86
N TRP A 12 -11.61 -2.35 27.27
CA TRP A 12 -11.92 -0.96 26.96
C TRP A 12 -10.77 -0.22 26.24
N ALA A 13 -11.14 0.48 25.16
CA ALA A 13 -10.39 1.52 24.42
C ALA A 13 -9.67 1.20 23.09
N TYR A 14 -10.15 0.26 22.26
CA TYR A 14 -9.76 0.26 20.83
C TYR A 14 -10.75 1.02 19.92
N LYS A 15 -12.00 1.24 20.36
CA LYS A 15 -13.08 1.80 19.52
C LYS A 15 -13.06 3.31 19.28
N ALA A 16 -12.11 4.05 19.86
CA ALA A 16 -12.07 5.52 19.76
C ALA A 16 -10.92 6.08 18.91
N ALA A 17 -9.97 5.24 18.49
CA ALA A 17 -8.85 5.66 17.64
C ALA A 17 -9.19 5.37 16.17
N ALA A 18 -8.92 6.33 15.28
CA ALA A 18 -9.05 6.11 13.84
C ALA A 18 -8.29 4.85 13.40
N PHE A 19 -8.81 4.12 12.43
CA PHE A 19 -8.17 2.94 11.85
C PHE A 19 -6.90 3.36 11.09
N ARG A 20 -5.76 2.79 11.48
CA ARG A 20 -4.43 3.16 10.99
C ARG A 20 -3.67 1.89 10.68
N ALA A 21 -3.73 1.45 9.44
CA ALA A 21 -3.19 0.16 9.05
C ALA A 21 -2.06 0.23 8.03
N VAL A 22 -1.23 -0.80 8.06
CA VAL A 22 -0.19 -1.08 7.06
C VAL A 22 -0.46 -2.45 6.45
N ILE A 23 -0.31 -2.58 5.13
CA ILE A 23 -0.30 -3.89 4.46
C ILE A 23 1.11 -4.27 3.98
N LEU A 24 1.61 -5.40 4.48
CA LEU A 24 2.89 -6.00 4.14
C LEU A 24 2.68 -7.26 3.30
N GLY A 25 3.70 -7.60 2.51
CA GLY A 25 3.71 -8.80 1.69
C GLY A 25 4.70 -8.70 0.54
N ALA A 26 5.17 -9.84 0.08
CA ALA A 26 6.11 -9.94 -1.03
C ALA A 26 5.56 -9.31 -2.34
N PRO A 27 6.42 -9.00 -3.33
CA PRO A 27 5.97 -8.69 -4.68
C PRO A 27 4.95 -9.72 -5.19
N ALA A 28 3.90 -9.28 -5.89
CA ALA A 28 2.81 -10.13 -6.39
C ALA A 28 2.07 -11.01 -5.35
N SER A 29 2.20 -10.73 -4.05
CA SER A 29 1.40 -11.41 -3.00
C SER A 29 -0.10 -11.09 -3.04
N GLY A 30 -0.50 -10.06 -3.79
CA GLY A 30 -1.91 -9.63 -3.91
C GLY A 30 -2.28 -8.44 -3.03
N LYS A 31 -1.30 -7.72 -2.46
CA LYS A 31 -1.53 -6.50 -1.66
C LYS A 31 -2.48 -5.53 -2.34
N GLY A 32 -2.18 -5.09 -3.57
CA GLY A 32 -3.02 -4.13 -4.29
C GLY A 32 -4.47 -4.59 -4.44
N THR A 33 -4.69 -5.87 -4.76
CA THR A 33 -6.05 -6.45 -4.84
C THR A 33 -6.77 -6.42 -3.49
N ILE A 34 -6.08 -6.77 -2.41
CA ILE A 34 -6.66 -6.73 -1.06
C ILE A 34 -6.90 -5.27 -0.64
N SER A 35 -5.95 -4.36 -0.87
CA SER A 35 -6.08 -2.92 -0.61
C SER A 35 -7.33 -2.36 -1.29
N LEU A 36 -7.56 -2.69 -2.56
CA LEU A 36 -8.77 -2.27 -3.29
C LEU A 36 -10.05 -2.76 -2.62
N ARG A 37 -10.12 -4.04 -2.24
CA ARG A 37 -11.29 -4.57 -1.51
C ARG A 37 -11.51 -3.88 -0.17
N ILE A 38 -10.43 -3.57 0.56
CA ILE A 38 -10.52 -2.83 1.83
C ILE A 38 -11.12 -1.43 1.61
N ILE A 39 -10.67 -0.72 0.58
CA ILE A 39 -11.16 0.62 0.24
C ILE A 39 -12.65 0.55 -0.11
N GLU A 40 -13.03 -0.38 -1.00
CA GLU A 40 -14.40 -0.56 -1.48
C GLU A 40 -15.37 -0.90 -0.35
N GLN A 41 -14.96 -1.77 0.59
CA GLN A 41 -15.86 -2.24 1.65
C GLN A 41 -15.93 -1.30 2.86
N PHE A 42 -14.84 -0.62 3.21
CA PHE A 42 -14.72 0.09 4.50
C PHE A 42 -14.52 1.61 4.37
N ASN A 43 -14.50 2.16 3.15
CA ASN A 43 -14.30 3.59 2.90
C ASN A 43 -13.03 4.15 3.59
N ILE A 44 -11.93 3.41 3.46
CA ILE A 44 -10.62 3.75 4.03
C ILE A 44 -9.78 4.52 3.00
N ILE A 45 -9.08 5.58 3.43
CA ILE A 45 -8.15 6.30 2.57
C ILE A 45 -6.91 5.44 2.28
N HIS A 46 -6.61 5.21 1.00
CA HIS A 46 -5.43 4.45 0.58
C HIS A 46 -4.23 5.34 0.27
N ILE A 47 -3.10 4.97 0.84
CA ILE A 47 -1.84 5.68 0.67
C ILE A 47 -0.80 4.69 0.11
N SER A 48 -0.59 4.72 -1.22
CA SER A 48 0.41 3.87 -1.91
C SER A 48 1.64 4.67 -2.32
N SER A 49 2.79 4.37 -1.73
CA SER A 49 4.07 4.99 -2.13
C SER A 49 4.54 4.51 -3.51
N GLY A 50 4.31 3.23 -3.82
CA GLY A 50 4.85 2.59 -5.01
C GLY A 50 4.16 2.99 -6.31
N ASP A 51 2.84 3.13 -6.30
CA ASP A 51 2.08 3.51 -7.50
C ASP A 51 2.31 4.98 -7.85
N LYS A 52 2.36 5.86 -6.85
CA LYS A 52 2.65 7.28 -7.03
C LYS A 52 4.05 7.52 -7.60
N LEU A 53 5.08 6.82 -7.09
CA LEU A 53 6.44 6.88 -7.65
C LEU A 53 6.48 6.43 -9.11
N ARG A 54 5.78 5.34 -9.46
CA ARG A 54 5.74 4.82 -10.85
C ARG A 54 5.04 5.77 -11.80
N LEU A 55 3.92 6.36 -11.39
CA LEU A 55 3.18 7.33 -12.19
C LEU A 55 4.04 8.55 -12.52
N HIS A 56 4.82 9.00 -11.54
CA HIS A 56 5.75 10.12 -11.69
C HIS A 56 6.86 9.84 -12.71
N VAL A 57 7.55 8.71 -12.57
CA VAL A 57 8.63 8.31 -13.51
C VAL A 57 8.10 8.23 -14.95
N LYS A 58 6.88 7.71 -15.13
CA LYS A 58 6.31 7.47 -16.45
C LYS A 58 5.80 8.73 -17.15
N ASN A 59 5.08 9.59 -16.45
CA ASN A 59 4.38 10.71 -17.09
C ASN A 59 5.23 11.98 -17.15
N GLY A 60 6.44 11.99 -16.57
CA GLY A 60 7.27 13.19 -16.44
C GLY A 60 6.61 14.32 -15.65
N THR A 61 5.45 14.04 -15.04
CA THR A 61 4.64 14.99 -14.30
C THR A 61 5.39 15.45 -13.06
N GLY A 62 5.22 16.70 -12.62
CA GLY A 62 5.84 17.15 -11.38
C GLY A 62 5.36 16.32 -10.19
N LEU A 63 6.23 16.03 -9.22
CA LEU A 63 5.82 15.41 -7.95
C LEU A 63 4.80 16.30 -7.19
N CYS A 64 4.60 17.55 -7.64
CA CYS A 64 3.56 18.47 -7.19
C CYS A 64 2.13 17.96 -7.48
N GLN A 65 1.92 17.13 -8.51
CA GLN A 65 0.61 16.54 -8.84
C GLN A 65 0.24 15.34 -7.97
N TRP A 66 1.09 14.98 -6.98
CA TRP A 66 0.85 13.88 -6.04
C TRP A 66 -0.32 14.14 -5.10
N PHE A 67 -0.69 15.42 -4.99
CA PHE A 67 -1.75 15.94 -4.14
C PHE A 67 -3.02 16.28 -4.92
N ASP A 68 -3.02 16.09 -6.25
CA ASP A 68 -4.27 16.03 -7.01
C ASP A 68 -4.92 14.67 -6.73
N VAL A 69 -5.82 14.65 -5.76
CA VAL A 69 -6.63 13.48 -5.37
C VAL A 69 -7.68 13.12 -6.43
N GLN A 70 -7.40 13.37 -7.70
CA GLN A 70 -8.27 13.04 -8.82
C GLN A 70 -8.22 11.55 -9.18
N PHE A 71 -7.26 10.81 -8.63
CA PHE A 71 -7.07 9.39 -8.94
C PHE A 71 -7.97 8.41 -8.15
N ILE A 72 -8.70 8.88 -7.12
CA ILE A 72 -9.68 8.05 -6.41
C ILE A 72 -11.03 7.96 -7.17
N VAL A 73 -11.27 8.80 -8.18
CA VAL A 73 -12.62 9.00 -8.74
C VAL A 73 -12.91 8.17 -10.01
N HIS A 74 -11.92 7.50 -10.61
CA HIS A 74 -12.11 6.85 -11.92
C HIS A 74 -12.54 5.37 -11.91
N SER A 75 -12.82 4.79 -10.74
CA SER A 75 -13.36 3.40 -10.67
C SER A 75 -14.54 3.19 -9.72
N VAL A 76 -15.04 4.23 -9.04
CA VAL A 76 -16.22 4.09 -8.18
C VAL A 76 -17.17 5.25 -8.45
N THR A 77 -18.30 4.95 -9.07
CA THR A 77 -19.43 5.86 -9.17
C THR A 77 -20.05 6.01 -7.77
N PHE A 78 -19.74 7.08 -7.02
CA PHE A 78 -20.71 7.72 -6.10
C PHE A 78 -20.20 9.04 -5.48
N VAL A 79 -21.07 10.05 -5.58
CA VAL A 79 -21.27 11.28 -4.79
C VAL A 79 -20.03 12.11 -4.40
N LEU A 80 -19.87 13.22 -5.12
CA LEU A 80 -19.06 14.37 -4.72
C LEU A 80 -19.63 14.97 -3.43
N ASP A 81 -18.98 14.71 -2.30
CA ASP A 81 -19.07 15.60 -1.14
C ASP A 81 -18.33 16.89 -1.49
N THR A 82 -19.05 18.01 -1.53
CA THR A 82 -18.55 19.36 -1.89
C THR A 82 -17.41 19.85 -0.99
N SER A 83 -17.18 19.20 0.15
CA SER A 83 -16.03 19.46 1.01
C SER A 83 -14.69 18.91 0.46
N TYR A 84 -14.71 17.97 -0.51
CA TYR A 84 -13.50 17.41 -1.14
C TYR A 84 -12.85 18.35 -2.17
N SER A 85 -13.66 19.19 -2.83
CA SER A 85 -13.22 20.16 -3.84
C SER A 85 -12.33 21.29 -3.27
N LEU A 86 -12.36 21.53 -1.97
CA LEU A 86 -11.56 22.59 -1.32
C LEU A 86 -10.20 22.06 -0.83
N ALA A 87 -10.04 20.76 -0.60
CA ALA A 87 -8.77 20.16 -0.21
C ALA A 87 -7.79 19.99 -1.38
N THR A 88 -8.29 20.00 -2.62
CA THR A 88 -7.50 19.89 -3.85
C THR A 88 -6.71 21.15 -4.23
N SER A 89 -6.92 22.29 -3.56
CA SER A 89 -6.26 23.55 -3.93
C SER A 89 -5.10 23.98 -3.01
N LEU A 90 -4.67 23.14 -2.07
CA LEU A 90 -3.63 23.51 -1.10
C LEU A 90 -2.49 22.49 -1.09
N SER A 91 -1.79 22.40 -2.22
CA SER A 91 -0.40 21.92 -2.19
C SER A 91 0.44 22.95 -1.44
N THR A 92 0.85 22.65 -0.21
CA THR A 92 1.71 23.57 0.55
C THR A 92 3.06 23.73 -0.17
N PRO A 93 3.71 24.91 -0.09
CA PRO A 93 5.03 25.14 -0.70
C PRO A 93 6.07 24.08 -0.31
N ASP A 94 5.96 23.53 0.90
CA ASP A 94 6.85 22.48 1.43
C ASP A 94 6.67 21.14 0.71
N LEU A 95 5.44 20.76 0.38
CA LEU A 95 5.14 19.53 -0.37
C LEU A 95 5.67 19.60 -1.79
N ILE A 96 5.54 20.75 -2.44
CA ILE A 96 6.09 21.02 -3.78
C ILE A 96 7.63 20.90 -3.76
N LYS A 97 8.26 21.43 -2.72
CA LYS A 97 9.72 21.37 -2.55
C LYS A 97 10.21 19.94 -2.32
N LEU A 98 9.57 19.19 -1.43
CA LEU A 98 9.88 17.78 -1.16
C LEU A 98 9.70 16.92 -2.42
N GLY A 99 8.63 17.18 -3.17
CA GLY A 99 8.39 16.54 -4.44
C GLY A 99 9.53 16.75 -5.44
N LYS A 100 10.01 17.99 -5.60
CA LYS A 100 11.16 18.29 -6.47
C LYS A 100 12.44 17.61 -6.00
N GLU A 101 12.62 17.43 -4.69
CA GLU A 101 13.78 16.72 -4.13
C GLU A 101 13.74 15.22 -4.48
N VAL A 102 12.61 14.56 -4.23
CA VAL A 102 12.40 13.15 -4.58
C VAL A 102 12.61 12.91 -6.08
N LYS A 103 12.15 13.86 -6.93
CA LYS A 103 12.35 13.80 -8.39
C LYS A 103 13.84 13.68 -8.77
N LYS A 104 14.74 14.42 -8.10
CA LYS A 104 16.19 14.36 -8.39
C LYS A 104 16.77 12.97 -8.21
N TYR A 105 16.35 12.26 -7.16
CA TYR A 105 16.79 10.88 -6.93
C TYR A 105 16.24 9.94 -8.01
N LEU A 106 14.98 10.09 -8.39
CA LEU A 106 14.37 9.26 -9.43
C LEU A 106 14.99 9.50 -10.81
N ASP A 107 15.18 10.75 -11.21
CA ASP A 107 15.77 11.14 -12.49
C ASP A 107 17.23 10.66 -12.60
N SER A 108 17.96 10.62 -11.48
CA SER A 108 19.34 10.09 -11.43
C SER A 108 19.42 8.57 -11.25
N GLY A 109 18.28 7.88 -11.16
CA GLY A 109 18.23 6.43 -10.88
C GLY A 109 18.70 6.04 -9.47
N SER A 110 18.86 7.02 -8.58
CA SER A 110 19.26 6.82 -7.20
C SER A 110 18.07 6.47 -6.30
N PHE A 111 18.34 5.74 -5.22
CA PHE A 111 17.30 5.46 -4.22
C PHE A 111 16.93 6.71 -3.44
N VAL A 112 15.63 6.90 -3.20
CA VAL A 112 15.13 7.97 -2.32
C VAL A 112 15.51 7.63 -0.87
N PRO A 113 16.20 8.52 -0.14
CA PRO A 113 16.56 8.27 1.25
C PRO A 113 15.35 8.03 2.16
N ASP A 114 15.52 7.17 3.18
CA ASP A 114 14.44 6.82 4.12
C ASP A 114 13.81 8.06 4.78
N LYS A 115 14.63 9.03 5.20
CA LYS A 115 14.16 10.28 5.81
C LYS A 115 13.23 11.07 4.86
N THR A 116 13.61 11.18 3.59
CA THR A 116 12.82 11.89 2.57
C THR A 116 11.50 11.15 2.31
N MET A 117 11.52 9.82 2.24
CA MET A 117 10.32 8.99 2.10
C MET A 117 9.36 9.14 3.30
N ILE A 118 9.89 9.19 4.53
CA ILE A 118 9.08 9.34 5.74
C ILE A 118 8.42 10.71 5.77
N SER A 119 9.16 11.78 5.49
CA SER A 119 8.57 13.13 5.42
C SER A 119 7.47 13.23 4.37
N LEU A 120 7.60 12.50 3.26
CA LEU A 120 6.56 12.45 2.23
C LEU A 120 5.29 11.78 2.75
N ILE A 121 5.43 10.59 3.34
CA ILE A 121 4.30 9.84 3.89
C ILE A 121 3.64 10.58 5.06
N GLU A 122 4.43 11.22 5.92
CA GLU A 122 3.93 12.03 7.03
C GLU A 122 3.02 13.15 6.54
N LYS A 123 3.47 13.91 5.54
CA LYS A 123 2.67 15.00 4.96
C LYS A 123 1.40 14.48 4.28
N GLU A 124 1.44 13.30 3.66
CA GLU A 124 0.23 12.67 3.12
C GLU A 124 -0.75 12.29 4.22
N ILE A 125 -0.28 11.73 5.34
CA ILE A 125 -1.12 11.39 6.49
C ILE A 125 -1.69 12.65 7.16
N GLU A 126 -0.93 13.75 7.24
CA GLU A 126 -1.43 15.04 7.75
C GLU A 126 -2.64 15.55 6.93
N VAL A 127 -2.60 15.43 5.60
CA VAL A 127 -3.73 15.78 4.72
C VAL A 127 -4.93 14.86 4.93
N VAL A 128 -4.70 13.59 5.28
CA VAL A 128 -5.78 12.65 5.63
C VAL A 128 -6.45 13.03 6.95
N GLY A 129 -5.69 13.57 7.90
CA GLY A 129 -6.19 14.00 9.21
C GLY A 129 -6.62 12.81 10.08
N ASN A 130 -7.79 12.93 10.74
CA ASN A 130 -8.31 11.91 11.66
C ASN A 130 -9.12 10.79 10.97
N ARG A 131 -9.05 10.69 9.64
CA ARG A 131 -9.75 9.63 8.90
C ARG A 131 -9.02 8.30 8.97
N ASN A 132 -9.74 7.24 8.66
CA ASN A 132 -9.19 5.89 8.55
C ASN A 132 -8.26 5.80 7.33
N TRP A 133 -7.08 5.21 7.49
CA TRP A 133 -6.13 5.04 6.38
C TRP A 133 -5.43 3.67 6.35
N LEU A 134 -5.01 3.29 5.15
CA LEU A 134 -4.23 2.10 4.84
C LEU A 134 -2.98 2.49 4.04
N LEU A 135 -1.80 2.18 4.58
CA LEU A 135 -0.52 2.30 3.89
C LEU A 135 -0.19 1.02 3.12
N ASP A 136 0.08 1.16 1.81
CA ASP A 136 0.52 0.06 0.93
C ASP A 136 1.93 0.33 0.38
N GLY A 137 2.81 -0.63 0.58
CA GLY A 137 4.18 -0.59 0.08
C GLY A 137 5.15 0.27 0.89
N PHE A 138 4.75 0.73 2.09
CA PHE A 138 5.57 1.40 3.09
C PHE A 138 5.11 0.95 4.49
N PRO A 139 6.00 0.70 5.47
CA PRO A 139 7.47 0.75 5.41
C PRO A 139 8.09 -0.49 4.74
N ARG A 140 9.33 -0.35 4.27
CA ARG A 140 10.13 -1.43 3.64
C ARG A 140 11.41 -1.78 4.39
N THR A 141 11.88 -0.89 5.27
CA THR A 141 13.05 -1.08 6.13
C THR A 141 12.65 -0.94 7.59
N LEU A 142 13.46 -1.51 8.50
CA LEU A 142 13.24 -1.37 9.95
C LEU A 142 13.21 0.11 10.37
N THR A 143 14.18 0.90 9.89
CA THR A 143 14.27 2.33 10.18
C THR A 143 12.99 3.07 9.78
N GLN A 144 12.42 2.76 8.61
CA GLN A 144 11.13 3.33 8.20
C GLN A 144 9.99 2.93 9.15
N ALA A 145 9.95 1.67 9.60
CA ALA A 145 8.90 1.17 10.49
C ALA A 145 8.96 1.82 11.88
N GLU A 146 10.15 1.94 12.46
CA GLU A 146 10.39 2.60 13.74
C GLU A 146 10.02 4.09 13.69
N MET A 147 10.46 4.78 12.63
CA MET A 147 10.16 6.20 12.44
C MET A 147 8.66 6.42 12.20
N LEU A 148 8.02 5.63 11.33
CA LEU A 148 6.59 5.71 11.08
C LEU A 148 5.79 5.53 12.36
N HIS A 149 6.06 4.47 13.12
CA HIS A 149 5.30 4.18 14.34
C HIS A 149 5.48 5.25 15.42
N ARG A 150 6.65 5.91 15.45
CA ARG A 150 6.92 7.05 16.36
C ARG A 150 6.09 8.28 16.02
N ILE A 151 6.00 8.64 14.74
CA ILE A 151 5.29 9.88 14.31
C ILE A 151 3.79 9.67 14.15
N GLN A 152 3.39 8.50 13.66
CA GLN A 152 2.02 8.12 13.35
C GLN A 152 1.78 6.68 13.83
N PRO A 153 1.39 6.47 15.10
CA PRO A 153 1.15 5.15 15.64
C PRO A 153 0.13 4.37 14.80
N VAL A 154 0.56 3.20 14.32
CA VAL A 154 -0.22 2.21 13.57
C VAL A 154 -0.89 1.27 14.58
N ASN A 155 -2.16 0.91 14.36
CA ASN A 155 -2.88 -0.02 15.23
C ASN A 155 -3.10 -1.42 14.62
N LEU A 156 -2.88 -1.59 13.31
CA LEU A 156 -2.98 -2.89 12.63
C LEU A 156 -1.95 -3.05 11.51
N VAL A 157 -1.28 -4.20 11.46
CA VAL A 157 -0.41 -4.56 10.33
C VAL A 157 -0.87 -5.87 9.71
N LEU A 158 -1.34 -5.82 8.46
CA LEU A 158 -1.80 -6.97 7.69
C LEU A 158 -0.61 -7.57 6.93
N ASN A 159 -0.14 -8.76 7.31
CA ASN A 159 0.97 -9.42 6.63
C ASN A 159 0.48 -10.57 5.72
N LEU A 160 0.58 -10.39 4.41
CA LEU A 160 0.20 -11.40 3.42
C LEU A 160 1.33 -12.40 3.19
N ILE A 161 1.10 -13.65 3.56
CA ILE A 161 2.04 -14.75 3.39
C ILE A 161 1.56 -15.67 2.28
N VAL A 162 2.22 -15.55 1.12
CA VAL A 162 1.95 -16.34 -0.09
C VAL A 162 3.18 -17.16 -0.44
N PRO A 163 3.05 -18.45 -0.80
CA PRO A 163 4.21 -19.27 -1.18
C PRO A 163 4.99 -18.69 -2.35
N THR A 164 6.32 -18.81 -2.32
CA THR A 164 7.22 -18.31 -3.37
C THR A 164 6.86 -18.86 -4.76
N SER A 165 6.50 -20.14 -4.85
CA SER A 165 6.08 -20.77 -6.12
C SER A 165 4.85 -20.08 -6.73
N VAL A 166 3.88 -19.73 -5.89
CA VAL A 166 2.67 -18.99 -6.30
C VAL A 166 3.03 -17.57 -6.75
N ILE A 167 3.92 -16.89 -6.03
CA ILE A 167 4.40 -15.55 -6.40
C ILE A 167 5.09 -15.58 -7.76
N LEU A 168 6.02 -16.52 -7.99
CA LEU A 168 6.72 -16.66 -9.26
C LEU A 168 5.74 -16.90 -10.41
N ASN A 169 4.74 -17.76 -10.21
CA ASN A 169 3.71 -18.01 -11.23
C ASN A 169 2.90 -16.75 -11.54
N ARG A 170 2.49 -16.00 -10.50
CA ARG A 170 1.74 -14.74 -10.68
C ARG A 170 2.54 -13.69 -11.43
N VAL A 171 3.84 -13.57 -11.16
CA VAL A 171 4.67 -12.59 -11.86
C VAL A 171 4.80 -12.94 -13.34
N LYS A 172 5.07 -14.22 -13.66
CA LYS A 172 5.14 -14.70 -15.05
C LYS A 172 3.85 -14.41 -15.85
N ASN A 173 2.71 -14.51 -15.19
CA ASN A 173 1.41 -14.33 -15.81
C ASN A 173 0.88 -12.90 -15.71
N ARG A 174 1.67 -11.94 -15.21
CA ARG A 174 1.24 -10.55 -15.03
C ARG A 174 1.37 -9.77 -16.34
N TRP A 175 0.25 -9.21 -16.77
CA TRP A 175 0.14 -8.33 -17.92
C TRP A 175 -0.37 -6.97 -17.46
N VAL A 176 0.11 -5.91 -18.09
CA VAL A 176 -0.18 -4.54 -17.67
C VAL A 176 -0.54 -3.72 -18.88
N HIS A 177 -1.63 -2.97 -18.78
CA HIS A 177 -1.95 -1.94 -19.73
C HIS A 177 -1.17 -0.67 -19.33
N LEU A 178 -0.04 -0.40 -20.00
CA LEU A 178 0.89 0.65 -19.59
C LEU A 178 0.24 2.03 -19.41
N PRO A 179 -0.55 2.58 -20.36
CA PRO A 179 -1.25 3.85 -20.22
C PRO A 179 -2.01 4.00 -18.91
N SER A 180 -2.84 3.02 -18.56
CA SER A 180 -3.74 3.08 -17.41
C SER A 180 -3.16 2.53 -16.10
N GLY A 181 -2.17 1.66 -16.19
CA GLY A 181 -1.66 0.89 -15.05
C GLY A 181 -2.52 -0.32 -14.67
N ARG A 182 -3.64 -0.62 -15.36
CA ARG A 182 -4.47 -1.81 -15.11
C ARG A 182 -3.65 -3.08 -15.23
N ILE A 183 -3.88 -4.02 -14.32
CA ILE A 183 -3.12 -5.26 -14.19
C ILE A 183 -4.05 -6.45 -14.44
N TYR A 184 -3.61 -7.34 -15.32
CA TYR A 184 -4.21 -8.61 -15.65
C TYR A 184 -3.28 -9.75 -15.21
N ASN A 185 -3.84 -10.88 -14.80
CA ASN A 185 -3.11 -12.06 -14.42
C ASN A 185 -3.76 -13.27 -15.09
N ILE A 186 -3.05 -13.86 -16.04
CA ILE A 186 -3.60 -14.96 -16.83
C ILE A 186 -3.94 -16.15 -15.92
N GLY A 187 -5.18 -16.63 -15.98
CA GLY A 187 -5.74 -17.67 -15.12
C GLY A 187 -6.30 -17.21 -13.77
N PHE A 188 -6.33 -15.90 -13.50
CA PHE A 188 -6.97 -15.33 -12.31
C PHE A 188 -7.91 -14.16 -12.66
N ASN A 189 -7.37 -13.17 -13.36
CA ASN A 189 -8.14 -12.07 -13.94
C ASN A 189 -7.69 -11.87 -15.39
N ASP A 190 -8.10 -12.81 -16.23
CA ASP A 190 -7.86 -12.79 -17.66
C ASP A 190 -8.54 -11.60 -18.33
N PRO A 191 -7.88 -10.94 -19.31
CA PRO A 191 -8.56 -9.96 -20.14
C PRO A 191 -9.65 -10.64 -20.98
N LYS A 192 -10.74 -9.92 -21.26
CA LYS A 192 -11.84 -10.38 -22.12
C LYS A 192 -11.34 -10.81 -23.50
N VAL A 193 -10.31 -10.12 -24.01
CA VAL A 193 -9.62 -10.47 -25.26
C VAL A 193 -8.13 -10.68 -24.95
N PRO A 194 -7.53 -11.84 -25.28
CA PRO A 194 -6.13 -12.11 -25.01
C PRO A 194 -5.20 -11.01 -25.52
N GLY A 195 -4.35 -10.49 -24.62
CA GLY A 195 -3.37 -9.46 -24.93
C GLY A 195 -3.93 -8.05 -25.10
N LYS A 196 -5.22 -7.80 -24.80
CA LYS A 196 -5.83 -6.47 -24.89
C LYS A 196 -6.43 -6.00 -23.58
N ASP A 197 -6.38 -4.69 -23.36
CA ASP A 197 -7.06 -4.04 -22.24
C ASP A 197 -8.58 -4.04 -22.42
N ASP A 198 -9.32 -4.34 -21.35
CA ASP A 198 -10.78 -4.49 -21.41
C ASP A 198 -11.55 -3.19 -21.63
N VAL A 199 -10.91 -2.04 -21.37
CA VAL A 199 -11.53 -0.71 -21.45
C VAL A 199 -11.14 -0.03 -22.76
N THR A 200 -9.86 -0.02 -23.10
CA THR A 200 -9.35 0.70 -24.28
C THR A 200 -9.13 -0.19 -25.50
N GLY A 201 -9.03 -1.51 -25.33
CA GLY A 201 -8.67 -2.44 -26.41
C GLY A 201 -7.21 -2.35 -26.85
N GLU A 202 -6.40 -1.52 -26.20
CA GLU A 202 -4.97 -1.35 -26.45
C GLU A 202 -4.17 -2.58 -26.00
N PRO A 203 -2.98 -2.81 -26.58
CA PRO A 203 -2.17 -3.98 -26.25
C PRO A 203 -1.66 -3.95 -24.80
N LEU A 204 -1.68 -5.12 -24.17
CA LEU A 204 -1.04 -5.37 -22.89
C LEU A 204 0.44 -5.69 -23.10
N SER A 205 1.26 -5.35 -22.10
CA SER A 205 2.67 -5.74 -22.07
C SER A 205 3.06 -6.32 -20.72
N GLN A 206 4.15 -7.08 -20.70
CA GLN A 206 4.80 -7.48 -19.45
C GLN A 206 5.73 -6.36 -18.99
N ARG A 207 5.91 -6.22 -17.68
CA ARG A 207 6.83 -5.22 -17.17
C ARG A 207 8.27 -5.72 -17.24
N GLU A 208 9.21 -4.81 -17.46
CA GLU A 208 10.65 -5.13 -17.41
C GLU A 208 11.07 -5.68 -16.04
N ASP A 209 10.39 -5.32 -14.94
CA ASP A 209 10.66 -5.80 -13.59
C ASP A 209 10.09 -7.20 -13.28
N ASP A 210 9.43 -7.85 -14.25
CA ASP A 210 8.84 -9.19 -14.14
C ASP A 210 9.75 -10.30 -14.73
N LYS A 211 10.94 -9.95 -15.23
CA LYS A 211 11.96 -10.92 -15.65
C LYS A 211 12.39 -11.82 -14.49
N PRO A 212 12.56 -13.14 -14.69
CA PRO A 212 12.84 -14.10 -13.60
C PRO A 212 13.96 -13.65 -12.66
N GLU A 213 15.07 -13.16 -13.20
CA GLU A 213 16.25 -12.73 -12.44
C GLU A 213 15.92 -11.53 -11.54
N VAL A 214 15.13 -10.58 -12.04
CA VAL A 214 14.70 -9.40 -11.29
C VAL A 214 13.74 -9.81 -10.17
N VAL A 215 12.85 -10.76 -10.43
CA VAL A 215 11.89 -11.26 -9.44
C VAL A 215 12.59 -11.98 -8.30
N HIS A 216 13.55 -12.85 -8.61
CA HIS A 216 14.35 -13.54 -7.60
C HIS A 216 15.08 -12.55 -6.70
N ARG A 217 15.79 -11.58 -7.29
CA ARG A 217 16.47 -10.52 -6.53
C ARG A 217 15.50 -9.74 -5.64
N ARG A 218 14.31 -9.39 -6.13
CA ARG A 218 13.29 -8.67 -5.34
C ARG A 218 12.75 -9.49 -4.18
N LEU A 219 12.63 -10.81 -4.33
CA LEU A 219 12.22 -11.71 -3.26
C LEU A 219 13.29 -11.83 -2.18
N GLU A 220 14.55 -11.93 -2.57
CA GLU A 220 15.69 -11.92 -1.65
C GLU A 220 15.78 -10.60 -0.88
N GLU A 221 15.71 -9.47 -1.59
CA GLU A 221 15.69 -8.13 -0.98
C GLU A 221 14.50 -7.95 -0.03
N TYR A 222 13.31 -8.42 -0.42
CA TYR A 222 12.13 -8.40 0.44
C TYR A 222 12.35 -9.22 1.71
N SER A 223 12.88 -10.44 1.59
CA SER A 223 13.17 -11.28 2.75
C SER A 223 14.21 -10.63 3.68
N ALA A 224 15.27 -10.05 3.12
CA ALA A 224 16.33 -9.42 3.89
C ALA A 224 15.87 -8.14 4.61
N LYS A 225 15.12 -7.27 3.93
CA LYS A 225 14.74 -5.94 4.44
C LYS A 225 13.42 -5.93 5.21
N THR A 226 12.45 -6.76 4.81
CA THR A 226 11.11 -6.76 5.40
C THR A 226 10.99 -7.74 6.57
N LYS A 227 11.85 -8.75 6.70
CA LYS A 227 11.85 -9.62 7.90
C LYS A 227 12.02 -8.80 9.21
N PRO A 228 13.00 -7.89 9.33
CA PRO A 228 13.10 -7.00 10.49
C PRO A 228 11.84 -6.16 10.76
N VAL A 229 11.14 -5.74 9.70
CA VAL A 229 9.88 -4.98 9.81
C VAL A 229 8.75 -5.84 10.38
N ILE A 230 8.65 -7.10 9.92
CA ILE A 230 7.68 -8.07 10.43
C ILE A 230 7.97 -8.34 11.90
N ASP A 231 9.23 -8.59 12.26
CA ASP A 231 9.63 -8.87 13.65
C ASP A 231 9.30 -7.68 14.57
N PHE A 232 9.59 -6.45 14.13
CA PHE A 232 9.24 -5.22 14.86
C PHE A 232 7.75 -5.13 15.17
N TYR A 233 6.88 -5.22 14.16
CA TYR A 233 5.43 -5.11 14.36
C TYR A 233 4.82 -6.34 15.07
N SER A 234 5.43 -7.51 14.94
CA SER A 234 5.07 -8.70 15.70
C SER A 234 5.35 -8.51 17.19
N ASN A 235 6.50 -7.93 17.55
CA ASN A 235 6.85 -7.62 18.94
C ASN A 235 5.93 -6.59 19.58
N LEU A 236 5.35 -5.68 18.78
CA LEU A 236 4.32 -4.73 19.23
C LEU A 236 2.93 -5.37 19.37
N GLY A 237 2.72 -6.61 18.92
CA GLY A 237 1.45 -7.33 19.03
C GLY A 237 0.35 -6.87 18.05
N ILE A 238 0.68 -5.99 17.09
CA ILE A 238 -0.27 -5.41 16.13
C ILE A 238 -0.21 -6.06 14.74
N LEU A 239 0.73 -6.99 14.52
CA LEU A 239 0.85 -7.73 13.26
C LEU A 239 -0.07 -8.96 13.22
N LYS A 240 -0.85 -9.08 12.13
CA LYS A 240 -1.72 -10.21 11.83
C LYS A 240 -1.28 -10.88 10.54
N ASN A 241 -1.03 -12.18 10.62
CA ASN A 241 -0.55 -12.99 9.49
C ASN A 241 -1.73 -13.64 8.76
N PHE A 242 -1.77 -13.47 7.44
CA PHE A 242 -2.79 -14.08 6.58
C PHE A 242 -2.12 -14.93 5.52
N ARG A 243 -2.31 -16.25 5.62
CA ARG A 243 -1.67 -17.25 4.76
C ARG A 243 -2.65 -17.74 3.70
N GLY A 244 -2.22 -17.80 2.44
CA GLY A 244 -3.02 -18.40 1.39
C GLY A 244 -2.41 -18.30 0.00
N ASN A 245 -3.00 -19.04 -0.94
CA ASN A 245 -2.54 -19.12 -2.32
C ASN A 245 -3.29 -18.17 -3.27
N THR A 246 -4.48 -17.69 -2.88
CA THR A 246 -5.32 -16.78 -3.67
C THR A 246 -5.88 -15.69 -2.76
N THR A 247 -6.14 -14.51 -3.31
CA THR A 247 -6.72 -13.40 -2.53
C THR A 247 -8.12 -13.73 -2.04
N ASP A 248 -8.90 -14.53 -2.77
CA ASP A 248 -10.25 -14.95 -2.34
C ASP A 248 -10.24 -15.85 -1.12
N LYS A 249 -9.22 -16.71 -0.98
CA LYS A 249 -9.06 -17.54 0.23
C LYS A 249 -8.60 -16.73 1.44
N ILE A 250 -7.85 -15.67 1.20
CA ILE A 250 -7.27 -14.83 2.24
C ILE A 250 -8.29 -13.78 2.72
N TRP A 251 -9.13 -13.28 1.81
CA TRP A 251 -10.03 -12.15 2.02
C TRP A 251 -10.98 -12.29 3.21
N PRO A 252 -11.72 -13.40 3.40
CA PRO A 252 -12.68 -13.50 4.50
C PRO A 252 -12.07 -13.25 5.87
N SER A 253 -10.88 -13.80 6.12
CA SER A 253 -10.17 -13.61 7.39
C SER A 253 -9.64 -12.18 7.57
N ILE A 254 -9.23 -11.51 6.48
CA ILE A 254 -8.83 -10.09 6.54
C ILE A 254 -10.05 -9.24 6.83
N ASN A 255 -11.18 -9.51 6.17
CA ASN A 255 -12.42 -8.80 6.36
C ASN A 255 -12.88 -8.85 7.83
N GLU A 256 -13.00 -10.05 8.39
CA GLU A 256 -13.37 -10.26 9.80
C GLU A 256 -12.38 -9.59 10.76
N CYS A 257 -11.09 -9.58 10.43
CA CYS A 257 -10.09 -8.90 11.24
C CYS A 257 -10.28 -7.38 11.23
N ILE A 258 -10.60 -6.76 10.09
CA ILE A 258 -10.77 -5.31 9.98
C ILE A 258 -12.05 -4.85 10.67
N GLU A 259 -13.13 -5.63 10.58
CA GLU A 259 -14.41 -5.36 11.27
C GLU A 259 -14.26 -5.24 12.80
N GLN A 260 -13.18 -5.77 13.39
CA GLN A 260 -12.90 -5.62 14.82
C GLN A 260 -12.33 -4.24 15.20
N PHE A 261 -11.87 -3.46 14.22
CA PHE A 261 -11.23 -2.15 14.40
C PHE A 261 -12.08 -0.97 13.93
N LEU A 262 -13.19 -1.23 13.22
CA LEU A 262 -14.13 -0.23 12.71
C LEU A 262 -15.46 -0.31 13.45
#